data_AF-A0AB74HI71-F1
#
_entry.id   AF-A0AB74HI71-F1
#
_cell.length_a   1.000
_cell.length_b   1.000
_cell.length_c   1.000
_cell.angle_alpha   90.00
_cell.angle_beta   90.00
_cell.angle_gamma   90.00
#
_symmetry.space_group_name_H-M   'P 1'
#
loop_
_entity.id
_entity.type
_entity.pdbx_description
1 polymer ?
#
loop_
_entity_poly.entity_id
_entity_poly.type
_entity_poly.pdbx_seq_one_letter_code
_entity_poly.pdbx_strand_id
1 'polypeptide(L)'
;MLILALLVVLLGVSGFFGLKLYSEAKQVKAHEEQAMQLLGGVTDLGNLDNLDTVSQQISQAKTETAAANEIAHGTLWNIASKAPVYGDDITTVQGMTSVVDSLVSDSVPQFMNVLSTLKSAQLSSGDGQLNLQPILEAQKNIATANQSLQQQVQKYQQLPKAHIGMVKNAYATGNTQLTKMADKVNQLSGTFQILPDFLGSDQPRTYALMAMTTSEERSSGGLIGSVGVVTTDNGKISIGDFRSDGEYIPYGAGDPTEDEQRIFRQWGPLNMSFDVRDLAVYP
;
A
#
# COMPACT_ATOMS: atom_id res chain seq x y z
N MET A 1 23.31 -2.77 7.79
CA MET A 1 24.25 -3.55 6.92
C MET A 1 24.64 -2.84 5.60
N LEU A 2 23.86 -1.84 5.16
CA LEU A 2 23.95 -1.19 3.84
C LEU A 2 25.16 -0.29 3.54
N ILE A 3 25.93 0.16 4.53
CA ILE A 3 26.93 1.25 4.35
C ILE A 3 28.35 0.84 4.77
N LEU A 4 28.55 -0.42 5.17
CA LEU A 4 29.87 -0.94 5.56
C LEU A 4 30.87 -1.11 4.39
N ALA A 5 30.47 -0.83 3.14
CA ALA A 5 31.37 -0.80 1.97
C ALA A 5 31.41 0.54 1.21
N LEU A 6 30.59 1.53 1.59
CA LEU A 6 30.86 2.97 1.33
C LEU A 6 32.25 3.35 1.90
N LEU A 7 32.61 2.59 2.94
CA LEU A 7 33.86 2.38 3.65
C LEU A 7 35.12 2.14 2.79
N VAL A 8 35.02 1.49 1.63
CA VAL A 8 36.21 1.04 0.86
C VAL A 8 36.49 1.90 -0.36
N VAL A 9 35.47 2.52 -0.97
CA VAL A 9 35.64 3.32 -2.19
C VAL A 9 36.17 4.73 -1.90
N LEU A 10 35.83 5.30 -0.73
CA LEU A 10 36.31 6.63 -0.32
C LEU A 10 37.80 6.72 0.00
N LEU A 11 38.49 5.57 0.10
CA LEU A 11 39.94 5.51 0.25
C LEU A 11 40.72 5.97 -0.99
N GLY A 12 40.05 6.13 -2.15
CA GLY A 12 40.66 6.59 -3.39
C GLY A 12 40.94 8.10 -3.47
N VAL A 13 40.36 8.92 -2.58
CA VAL A 13 40.49 10.39 -2.63
C VAL A 13 41.42 10.89 -1.52
N SER A 14 42.72 10.94 -1.85
CA SER A 14 43.77 11.74 -1.19
C SER A 14 43.54 12.08 0.29
N GLY A 15 43.77 11.08 1.16
CA GLY A 15 44.05 11.22 2.58
C GLY A 15 42.94 11.83 3.46
N PHE A 16 42.74 13.14 3.41
CA PHE A 16 41.86 13.87 4.33
C PHE A 16 40.41 13.97 3.83
N PHE A 17 40.22 14.24 2.54
CA PHE A 17 38.88 14.37 1.93
C PHE A 17 38.12 13.05 1.93
N GLY A 18 38.79 11.95 1.57
CA GLY A 18 38.23 10.61 1.63
C GLY A 18 37.82 10.21 3.05
N LEU A 19 38.66 10.46 4.06
CA LEU A 19 38.36 10.14 5.46
C LEU A 19 37.19 10.96 6.03
N LYS A 20 37.08 12.25 5.67
CA LYS A 20 35.96 13.09 6.11
C LYS A 20 34.65 12.69 5.44
N LEU A 21 34.64 12.53 4.11
CA LEU A 21 33.46 12.08 3.37
C LEU A 21 33.01 10.69 3.86
N TYR A 22 33.97 9.86 4.27
CA TYR A 22 33.72 8.55 4.86
C TYR A 22 33.04 8.62 6.23
N SER A 23 33.53 9.52 7.09
CA SER A 23 32.91 9.80 8.38
C SER A 23 31.47 10.32 8.22
N GLU A 24 31.26 11.26 7.29
CA GLU A 24 29.95 11.82 6.96
C GLU A 24 28.99 10.73 6.46
N ALA A 25 29.45 9.82 5.59
CA ALA A 25 28.61 8.71 5.12
C ALA A 25 28.19 7.73 6.22
N LYS A 26 29.04 7.54 7.23
CA LYS A 26 28.67 6.78 8.43
C LYS A 26 27.63 7.50 9.29
N GLN A 27 27.67 8.83 9.35
CA GLN A 27 26.68 9.62 10.06
C GLN A 27 25.32 9.56 9.34
N VAL A 28 25.30 9.75 8.02
CA VAL A 28 24.09 9.56 7.19
C VAL A 28 23.46 8.19 7.49
N LYS A 29 24.25 7.12 7.47
CA LYS A 29 23.77 5.79 7.85
C LYS A 29 23.15 5.74 9.24
N ALA A 30 23.83 6.30 10.23
CA ALA A 30 23.41 6.21 11.63
C ALA A 30 22.06 6.91 11.83
N HIS A 31 21.92 8.11 11.26
CA HIS A 31 20.66 8.86 11.24
C HIS A 31 19.55 8.08 10.53
N GLU A 32 19.81 7.49 9.35
CA GLU A 32 18.82 6.65 8.64
C GLU A 32 18.44 5.37 9.42
N GLU A 33 19.40 4.70 10.05
CA GLU A 33 19.14 3.52 10.89
C GLU A 33 18.32 3.90 12.15
N GLN A 34 18.56 5.08 12.74
CA GLN A 34 17.77 5.61 13.85
C GLN A 34 16.35 5.99 13.41
N ALA A 35 16.19 6.68 12.29
CA ALA A 35 14.88 6.99 11.70
C ALA A 35 14.07 5.71 11.44
N MET A 36 14.69 4.69 10.85
CA MET A 36 14.03 3.40 10.63
C MET A 36 13.65 2.69 11.94
N GLN A 37 14.44 2.79 13.01
CA GLN A 37 14.07 2.23 14.31
C GLN A 37 12.87 2.95 14.92
N LEU A 38 12.86 4.28 14.85
CA LEU A 38 11.74 5.12 15.30
C LEU A 38 10.45 4.79 14.55
N LEU A 39 10.54 4.67 13.22
CA LEU A 39 9.41 4.29 12.36
C LEU A 39 9.02 2.81 12.49
N GLY A 40 9.97 1.93 12.79
CA GLY A 40 9.71 0.51 13.05
C GLY A 40 8.87 0.28 14.31
N GLY A 41 8.88 1.23 15.25
CA GLY A 41 7.97 1.25 16.41
C GLY A 41 6.51 1.59 16.05
N VAL A 42 6.25 2.08 14.82
CA VAL A 42 4.93 2.54 14.36
C VAL A 42 4.09 1.38 13.79
N THR A 43 4.49 0.12 13.94
CA THR A 43 3.77 -1.03 13.35
C THR A 43 2.39 -1.30 13.96
N ASP A 44 2.06 -0.71 15.11
CA ASP A 44 0.78 -0.89 15.81
C ASP A 44 -0.17 0.31 15.63
N LEU A 45 -0.37 0.74 14.38
CA LEU A 45 -1.38 1.78 14.04
C LEU A 45 -2.83 1.31 14.27
N GLY A 46 -3.04 0.01 14.52
CA GLY A 46 -4.33 -0.53 14.94
C GLY A 46 -4.71 -0.12 16.37
N ASN A 47 -3.71 0.17 17.21
CA ASN A 47 -3.90 0.74 18.53
C ASN A 47 -3.86 2.28 18.44
N LEU A 48 -5.02 2.85 18.11
CA LEU A 48 -5.20 4.29 17.95
C LEU A 48 -4.86 5.09 19.23
N ASP A 49 -4.78 4.49 20.40
CA ASP A 49 -4.41 5.18 21.65
C ASP A 49 -2.95 5.64 21.68
N ASN A 50 -2.08 5.05 20.86
CA ASN A 50 -0.66 5.41 20.80
C ASN A 50 -0.33 6.50 19.77
N LEU A 51 -1.33 7.18 19.16
CA LEU A 51 -1.07 8.18 18.10
C LEU A 51 -0.14 9.33 18.55
N ASP A 52 -0.19 9.74 19.81
CA ASP A 52 0.70 10.79 20.34
C ASP A 52 2.16 10.31 20.38
N THR A 53 2.40 9.07 20.82
CA THR A 53 3.72 8.44 20.79
C THR A 53 4.22 8.27 19.35
N VAL A 54 3.36 7.84 18.44
CA VAL A 54 3.67 7.72 17.01
C VAL A 54 4.04 9.08 16.41
N SER A 55 3.28 10.12 16.73
CA SER A 55 3.56 11.50 16.28
C SER A 55 4.92 11.99 16.78
N GLN A 56 5.27 11.69 18.03
CA GLN A 56 6.59 11.99 18.59
C GLN A 56 7.71 11.22 17.88
N GLN A 57 7.52 9.92 17.61
CA GLN A 57 8.48 9.09 16.88
C GLN A 57 8.69 9.60 15.44
N ILE A 58 7.62 10.01 14.75
CA ILE A 58 7.69 10.61 13.41
C ILE A 58 8.44 11.94 13.47
N SER A 59 8.21 12.77 14.49
CA SER A 59 8.91 14.04 14.66
C SER A 59 10.42 13.85 14.91
N GLN A 60 10.78 12.83 15.68
CA GLN A 60 12.18 12.43 15.88
C GLN A 60 12.78 11.87 14.58
N ALA A 61 12.05 10.98 13.89
CA ALA A 61 12.50 10.43 12.62
C ALA A 61 12.73 11.54 11.59
N LYS A 62 11.86 12.55 11.53
CA LYS A 62 12.03 13.74 10.68
C LYS A 62 13.33 14.48 10.97
N THR A 63 13.71 14.57 12.25
CA THR A 63 14.97 15.21 12.65
C THR A 63 16.17 14.40 12.15
N GLU A 64 16.12 13.08 12.31
CA GLU A 64 17.17 12.18 11.84
C GLU A 64 17.30 12.20 10.31
N THR A 65 16.19 12.10 9.56
CA THR A 65 16.22 12.12 8.09
C THR A 65 16.68 13.47 7.55
N ALA A 66 16.31 14.58 8.20
CA ALA A 66 16.78 15.90 7.82
C ALA A 66 18.30 16.03 8.03
N ALA A 67 18.83 15.52 9.15
CA ALA A 67 20.27 15.51 9.40
C ALA A 67 21.03 14.64 8.38
N ALA A 68 20.50 13.45 8.06
CA ALA A 68 21.05 12.59 7.01
C ALA A 68 21.08 13.31 5.65
N ASN A 69 19.97 13.96 5.28
CA ASN A 69 19.83 14.69 4.03
C ASN A 69 20.76 15.91 3.97
N GLU A 70 20.90 16.67 5.06
CA GLU A 70 21.82 17.82 5.14
C GLU A 70 23.27 17.39 4.96
N ILE A 71 23.70 16.33 5.65
CA ILE A 71 25.06 15.79 5.53
C ILE A 71 25.31 15.32 4.09
N ALA A 72 24.38 14.55 3.51
CA ALA A 72 24.48 14.05 2.13
C ALA A 72 24.49 15.17 1.08
N HIS A 73 24.00 16.37 1.41
CA HIS A 73 24.02 17.55 0.54
C HIS A 73 25.04 18.61 0.97
N GLY A 74 25.96 18.25 1.87
CA GLY A 74 27.06 19.11 2.29
C GLY A 74 28.05 19.41 1.16
N THR A 75 28.89 20.43 1.36
CA THR A 75 29.86 20.90 0.34
C THR A 75 30.73 19.78 -0.23
N LEU A 76 31.19 18.84 0.60
CA LEU A 76 32.03 17.72 0.15
C LEU A 76 31.27 16.75 -0.76
N TRP A 77 30.03 16.43 -0.43
CA TRP A 77 29.17 15.56 -1.22
C TRP A 77 28.82 16.19 -2.56
N ASN A 78 28.51 17.49 -2.59
CA ASN A 78 28.22 18.22 -3.83
C ASN A 78 29.44 18.33 -4.76
N ILE A 79 30.65 18.31 -4.22
CA ILE A 79 31.86 18.22 -5.03
C ILE A 79 32.04 16.78 -5.53
N ALA A 80 31.86 15.78 -4.66
CA ALA A 80 32.01 14.38 -5.00
C ALA A 80 30.99 13.89 -6.05
N SER A 81 29.77 14.43 -6.06
CA SER A 81 28.73 14.11 -7.04
C SER A 81 29.07 14.53 -8.48
N LYS A 82 30.05 15.43 -8.67
CA LYS A 82 30.52 15.85 -9.99
C LYS A 82 31.67 15.00 -10.53
N ALA A 83 32.12 13.99 -9.78
CA ALA A 83 33.24 13.15 -10.19
C ALA A 83 32.83 12.23 -11.35
N PRO A 84 33.65 12.08 -12.41
CA PRO A 84 33.25 11.36 -13.62
C PRO A 84 33.09 9.84 -13.45
N VAL A 85 33.63 9.24 -12.38
CA VAL A 85 33.62 7.77 -12.17
C VAL A 85 32.57 7.33 -11.14
N TYR A 86 32.36 8.11 -10.07
CA TYR A 86 31.50 7.76 -8.94
C TYR A 86 30.49 8.86 -8.58
N GLY A 87 30.39 9.92 -9.39
CA GLY A 87 29.48 11.04 -9.16
C GLY A 87 28.02 10.59 -9.14
N ASP A 88 27.62 9.72 -10.07
CA ASP A 88 26.28 9.15 -10.11
C ASP A 88 25.93 8.40 -8.83
N ASP A 89 26.86 7.63 -8.25
CA ASP A 89 26.62 6.91 -6.98
C ASP A 89 26.38 7.88 -5.82
N ILE A 90 27.12 9.00 -5.77
CA ILE A 90 26.91 10.05 -4.76
C ILE A 90 25.56 10.73 -4.99
N THR A 91 25.21 11.05 -6.24
CA THR A 91 23.89 11.61 -6.59
C THR A 91 22.75 10.64 -6.27
N THR A 92 22.93 9.34 -6.47
CA THR A 92 21.95 8.34 -6.05
C THR A 92 21.79 8.36 -4.53
N VAL A 93 22.87 8.42 -3.74
CA VAL A 93 22.76 8.53 -2.27
C VAL A 93 22.03 9.80 -1.85
N GLN A 94 22.37 10.95 -2.43
CA GLN A 94 21.68 12.22 -2.22
C GLN A 94 20.18 12.11 -2.51
N GLY A 95 19.83 11.53 -3.65
CA GLY A 95 18.43 11.31 -4.02
C GLY A 95 17.69 10.38 -3.07
N MET A 96 18.34 9.30 -2.59
CA MET A 96 17.75 8.39 -1.61
C MET A 96 17.46 9.12 -0.29
N THR A 97 18.40 9.89 0.25
CA THR A 97 18.18 10.64 1.50
C THR A 97 17.11 11.72 1.35
N SER A 98 17.07 12.41 0.21
CA SER A 98 16.02 13.40 -0.07
C SER A 98 14.63 12.79 -0.16
N VAL A 99 14.50 11.60 -0.77
CA VAL A 99 13.21 10.90 -0.82
C VAL A 99 12.77 10.46 0.57
N VAL A 100 13.66 9.88 1.38
CA VAL A 100 13.31 9.45 2.74
C VAL A 100 12.91 10.64 3.60
N ASP A 101 13.69 11.74 3.55
CA ASP A 101 13.36 12.98 4.25
C ASP A 101 12.02 13.56 3.81
N SER A 102 11.75 13.62 2.50
CA SER A 102 10.45 14.08 1.98
C SER A 102 9.28 13.18 2.40
N LEU A 103 9.48 11.86 2.46
CA LEU A 103 8.45 10.93 2.92
C LEU A 103 8.06 11.19 4.37
N VAL A 104 9.05 11.34 5.25
CA VAL A 104 8.83 11.54 6.68
C VAL A 104 8.36 12.97 7.00
N SER A 105 8.78 13.97 6.23
CA SER A 105 8.43 15.38 6.45
C SER A 105 7.11 15.81 5.80
N ASP A 106 6.70 15.17 4.70
CA ASP A 106 5.51 15.56 3.93
C ASP A 106 4.44 14.46 3.89
N SER A 107 4.78 13.26 3.41
CA SER A 107 3.80 12.20 3.13
C SER A 107 3.22 11.60 4.41
N VAL A 108 4.09 11.22 5.35
CA VAL A 108 3.70 10.58 6.62
C VAL A 108 2.77 11.49 7.46
N PRO A 109 3.07 12.79 7.66
CA PRO A 109 2.17 13.68 8.41
C PRO A 109 0.77 13.81 7.79
N GLN A 110 0.65 13.77 6.46
CA GLN A 110 -0.65 13.81 5.80
C GLN A 110 -1.52 12.60 6.17
N PHE A 111 -0.94 11.40 6.23
CA PHE A 111 -1.64 10.20 6.70
C PHE A 111 -1.98 10.29 8.19
N MET A 112 -1.07 10.78 9.03
CA MET A 112 -1.32 10.95 10.47
C MET A 112 -2.47 11.91 10.75
N ASN A 113 -2.59 12.99 9.97
CA ASN A 113 -3.71 13.93 10.08
C ASN A 113 -5.04 13.24 9.76
N VAL A 114 -5.11 12.46 8.68
CA VAL A 114 -6.30 11.66 8.35
C VAL A 114 -6.66 10.71 9.49
N LEU A 115 -5.68 9.93 9.97
CA LEU A 115 -5.91 8.96 11.05
C LEU A 115 -6.40 9.65 12.32
N SER A 116 -5.85 10.80 12.66
CA SER A 116 -6.27 11.58 13.83
C SER A 116 -7.70 12.09 13.68
N THR A 117 -8.07 12.61 12.50
CA THR A 117 -9.44 13.03 12.20
C THR A 117 -10.43 11.87 12.30
N LEU A 118 -10.10 10.72 11.69
CA LEU A 118 -10.95 9.54 11.75
C LEU A 118 -11.05 8.95 13.16
N LYS A 119 -9.97 8.95 13.94
CA LYS A 119 -9.98 8.52 15.36
C LYS A 119 -10.90 9.41 16.19
N SER A 120 -10.81 10.74 16.01
CA SER A 120 -11.65 11.67 16.75
C SER A 120 -13.12 11.63 16.33
N ALA A 121 -13.40 11.04 15.17
CA ALA A 121 -14.73 10.90 14.65
C ALA A 121 -15.44 9.68 15.27
N GLN A 122 -16.73 9.84 15.54
CA GLN A 122 -17.58 8.73 15.96
C GLN A 122 -17.93 7.87 14.72
N LEU A 123 -17.08 6.88 14.41
CA LEU A 123 -17.23 6.00 13.25
C LEU A 123 -18.31 4.93 13.42
N SER A 124 -18.69 4.62 14.66
CA SER A 124 -19.81 3.72 14.99
C SER A 124 -20.98 4.55 15.49
N SER A 125 -22.14 4.44 14.86
CA SER A 125 -23.35 5.15 15.27
C SER A 125 -24.12 4.45 16.40
N GLY A 126 -23.64 3.29 16.87
CA GLY A 126 -24.42 2.36 17.69
C GLY A 126 -25.19 1.36 16.82
N ASP A 127 -25.66 0.26 17.42
CA ASP A 127 -26.52 -0.75 16.78
C ASP A 127 -25.98 -1.39 15.49
N GLY A 128 -24.66 -1.41 15.32
CA GLY A 128 -23.99 -2.02 14.16
C GLY A 128 -23.99 -1.15 12.89
N GLN A 129 -24.41 0.12 12.98
CA GLN A 129 -24.33 1.08 11.87
C GLN A 129 -23.01 1.84 11.88
N LEU A 130 -22.39 1.99 10.71
CA LEU A 130 -21.22 2.81 10.49
C LEU A 130 -21.59 4.25 10.12
N ASN A 131 -20.92 5.23 10.70
CA ASN A 131 -21.01 6.63 10.30
C ASN A 131 -20.08 6.87 9.11
N LEU A 132 -20.65 7.04 7.92
CA LEU A 132 -19.88 7.20 6.69
C LEU A 132 -19.35 8.61 6.46
N GLN A 133 -19.94 9.63 7.10
CA GLN A 133 -19.60 11.04 6.86
C GLN A 133 -18.11 11.35 7.08
N PRO A 134 -17.47 10.92 8.19
CA PRO A 134 -16.04 11.15 8.39
C PRO A 134 -15.16 10.46 7.35
N ILE A 135 -15.60 9.30 6.85
CA ILE A 135 -14.89 8.54 5.82
C ILE A 135 -14.96 9.29 4.49
N LEU A 136 -16.16 9.75 4.10
CA LEU A 136 -16.40 10.57 2.90
C LEU A 136 -15.55 11.84 2.90
N GLU A 137 -15.51 12.55 4.03
CA GLU A 137 -14.71 13.77 4.19
C GLU A 137 -13.20 13.50 4.11
N ALA A 138 -12.76 12.32 4.56
CA ALA A 138 -11.35 11.91 4.54
C ALA A 138 -10.86 11.44 3.16
N GLN A 139 -11.75 11.05 2.23
CA GLN A 139 -11.37 10.43 0.94
C GLN A 139 -10.37 11.26 0.16
N LYS A 140 -10.62 12.57 0.03
CA LYS A 140 -9.74 13.49 -0.70
C LYS A 140 -8.35 13.58 -0.04
N ASN A 141 -8.30 13.64 1.28
CA ASN A 141 -7.05 13.76 2.03
C ASN A 141 -6.21 12.47 1.92
N ILE A 142 -6.86 11.30 1.97
CA ILE A 142 -6.20 10.00 1.74
C ILE A 142 -5.65 9.91 0.32
N ALA A 143 -6.45 10.28 -0.68
CA ALA A 143 -6.01 10.27 -2.07
C ALA A 143 -4.82 11.20 -2.31
N THR A 144 -4.85 12.40 -1.69
CA THR A 144 -3.74 13.36 -1.77
C THR A 144 -2.48 12.82 -1.10
N ALA A 145 -2.60 12.21 0.08
CA ALA A 145 -1.49 11.59 0.79
C ALA A 145 -0.88 10.43 0.00
N ASN A 146 -1.72 9.58 -0.61
CA ASN A 146 -1.26 8.52 -1.52
C ASN A 146 -0.54 9.11 -2.72
N GLN A 147 -1.09 10.14 -3.37
CA GLN A 147 -0.45 10.80 -4.51
C GLN A 147 0.93 11.36 -4.14
N SER A 148 1.07 11.98 -2.97
CA SER A 148 2.35 12.46 -2.44
C SER A 148 3.38 11.33 -2.34
N LEU A 149 2.99 10.19 -1.75
CA LEU A 149 3.82 8.98 -1.69
C LEU A 149 4.21 8.45 -3.07
N GLN A 150 3.26 8.35 -4.01
CA GLN A 150 3.54 7.88 -5.38
C GLN A 150 4.55 8.78 -6.10
N GLN A 151 4.47 10.10 -5.90
CA GLN A 151 5.45 11.04 -6.46
C GLN A 151 6.86 10.81 -5.89
N GLN A 152 6.99 10.48 -4.60
CA GLN A 152 8.29 10.16 -4.00
C GLN A 152 8.85 8.84 -4.53
N VAL A 153 8.00 7.83 -4.78
CA VAL A 153 8.41 6.57 -5.45
C VAL A 153 8.94 6.86 -6.85
N GLN A 154 8.24 7.69 -7.63
CA GLN A 154 8.68 8.07 -8.97
C GLN A 154 10.01 8.81 -8.96
N LYS A 155 10.21 9.78 -8.04
CA LYS A 155 11.49 10.47 -7.86
C LYS A 155 12.62 9.51 -7.54
N TYR A 156 12.37 8.53 -6.67
CA TYR A 156 13.33 7.47 -6.33
C TYR A 156 13.68 6.62 -7.57
N GLN A 157 12.69 6.25 -8.37
CA GLN A 157 12.90 5.43 -9.58
C GLN A 157 13.65 6.17 -10.70
N GLN A 158 13.61 7.51 -10.69
CA GLN A 158 14.29 8.36 -11.65
C GLN A 158 15.74 8.71 -11.25
N LEU A 159 16.23 8.23 -10.10
CA LEU A 159 17.61 8.48 -9.68
C LEU A 159 18.62 7.86 -10.67
N PRO A 160 19.82 8.45 -10.78
CA PRO A 160 20.88 7.90 -11.63
C PRO A 160 21.21 6.45 -11.29
N LYS A 161 21.66 5.71 -12.30
CA LYS A 161 22.05 4.32 -12.15
C LYS A 161 23.37 4.22 -11.39
N ALA A 162 23.31 3.70 -10.17
CA ALA A 162 24.49 3.44 -9.35
C ALA A 162 25.41 2.38 -9.98
N HIS A 163 26.72 2.63 -9.94
CA HIS A 163 27.76 1.74 -10.47
C HIS A 163 28.41 0.90 -9.37
N ILE A 164 28.54 1.45 -8.16
CA ILE A 164 29.09 0.77 -7.01
C ILE A 164 28.07 -0.26 -6.53
N GLY A 165 28.46 -1.53 -6.52
CA GLY A 165 27.56 -2.65 -6.18
C GLY A 165 26.79 -2.46 -4.86
N MET A 166 27.42 -1.82 -3.87
CA MET A 166 26.76 -1.48 -2.61
C MET A 166 25.64 -0.45 -2.78
N VAL A 167 25.90 0.66 -3.47
CA VAL A 167 24.89 1.72 -3.69
C VAL A 167 23.77 1.17 -4.56
N LYS A 168 24.11 0.37 -5.58
CA LYS A 168 23.13 -0.36 -6.39
C LYS A 168 22.24 -1.29 -5.58
N ASN A 169 22.81 -2.06 -4.64
CA ASN A 169 22.04 -2.95 -3.77
C ASN A 169 21.16 -2.15 -2.79
N ALA A 170 21.68 -1.03 -2.28
CA ALA A 170 20.94 -0.12 -1.42
C ALA A 170 19.72 0.47 -2.12
N TYR A 171 19.95 1.00 -3.32
CA TYR A 171 18.93 1.48 -4.21
C TYR A 171 17.87 0.42 -4.50
N ALA A 172 18.27 -0.79 -4.91
CA ALA A 172 17.34 -1.86 -5.24
C ALA A 172 16.48 -2.28 -4.03
N THR A 173 17.10 -2.33 -2.84
CA THR A 173 16.39 -2.66 -1.59
C THR A 173 15.40 -1.56 -1.23
N GLY A 174 15.82 -0.30 -1.25
CA GLY A 174 14.95 0.84 -0.97
C GLY A 174 13.80 0.95 -1.97
N ASN A 175 14.07 0.81 -3.26
CA ASN A 175 13.04 0.80 -4.31
C ASN A 175 12.00 -0.30 -4.06
N THR A 176 12.45 -1.51 -3.71
CA THR A 176 11.54 -2.64 -3.44
C THR A 176 10.63 -2.35 -2.25
N GLN A 177 11.19 -1.83 -1.14
CA GLN A 177 10.40 -1.54 0.06
C GLN A 177 9.45 -0.36 -0.15
N LEU A 178 9.93 0.71 -0.79
CA LEU A 178 9.15 1.90 -1.10
C LEU A 178 7.98 1.57 -2.06
N THR A 179 8.24 0.78 -3.10
CA THR A 179 7.19 0.34 -4.04
C THR A 179 6.15 -0.54 -3.34
N LYS A 180 6.58 -1.53 -2.54
CA LYS A 180 5.64 -2.36 -1.76
C LYS A 180 4.76 -1.55 -0.82
N MET A 181 5.34 -0.55 -0.16
CA MET A 181 4.58 0.36 0.71
C MET A 181 3.58 1.18 -0.10
N ALA A 182 4.02 1.75 -1.22
CA ALA A 182 3.18 2.53 -2.13
C ALA A 182 2.03 1.71 -2.72
N ASP A 183 2.25 0.45 -3.09
CA ASP A 183 1.21 -0.45 -3.59
C ASP A 183 0.14 -0.71 -2.52
N LYS A 184 0.55 -1.00 -1.28
CA LYS A 184 -0.36 -1.20 -0.15
C LYS A 184 -1.18 0.05 0.16
N VAL A 185 -0.54 1.21 0.18
CA VAL A 185 -1.21 2.49 0.43
C VAL A 185 -2.17 2.83 -0.72
N ASN A 186 -1.80 2.51 -1.96
CA ASN A 186 -2.67 2.70 -3.12
C ASN A 186 -3.91 1.81 -3.06
N GLN A 187 -3.75 0.52 -2.71
CA GLN A 187 -4.86 -0.39 -2.48
C GLN A 187 -5.79 0.12 -1.37
N LEU A 188 -5.22 0.54 -0.24
CA LEU A 188 -5.98 1.10 0.87
C LEU A 188 -6.73 2.38 0.45
N SER A 189 -6.07 3.29 -0.26
CA SER A 189 -6.68 4.51 -0.78
C SER A 189 -7.86 4.19 -1.72
N GLY A 190 -7.71 3.19 -2.59
CA GLY A 190 -8.81 2.69 -3.43
C GLY A 190 -9.97 2.13 -2.62
N THR A 191 -9.70 1.36 -1.56
CA THR A 191 -10.74 0.87 -0.64
C THR A 191 -11.50 2.03 0.01
N PHE A 192 -10.83 3.07 0.50
CA PHE A 192 -11.48 4.25 1.08
C PHE A 192 -12.36 5.00 0.07
N GLN A 193 -12.05 4.94 -1.23
CA GLN A 193 -12.87 5.53 -2.28
C GLN A 193 -14.13 4.70 -2.57
N ILE A 194 -14.03 3.37 -2.55
CA ILE A 194 -15.12 2.45 -2.89
C ILE A 194 -16.04 2.18 -1.70
N LEU A 195 -15.48 2.15 -0.48
CA LEU A 195 -16.16 1.67 0.72
C LEU A 195 -17.47 2.43 1.02
N PRO A 196 -17.54 3.77 0.96
CA PRO A 196 -18.80 4.47 1.24
C PRO A 196 -19.92 4.10 0.27
N ASP A 197 -19.63 4.02 -1.03
CA ASP A 197 -20.60 3.60 -2.04
C ASP A 197 -21.03 2.15 -1.82
N PHE A 198 -20.06 1.27 -1.51
CA PHE A 198 -20.35 -0.12 -1.16
C PHE A 198 -21.29 -0.23 0.05
N LEU A 199 -21.15 0.67 1.01
CA LEU A 199 -21.98 0.77 2.22
C LEU A 199 -23.25 1.60 2.05
N GLY A 200 -23.58 2.01 0.81
CA GLY A 200 -24.81 2.70 0.48
C GLY A 200 -24.84 4.16 0.93
N SER A 201 -23.73 4.90 0.81
CA SER A 201 -23.67 6.34 1.13
C SER A 201 -24.66 7.18 0.31
N ASP A 202 -24.82 6.84 -0.97
CA ASP A 202 -25.64 7.62 -1.91
C ASP A 202 -27.05 7.04 -2.04
N GLN A 203 -27.15 5.71 -2.09
CA GLN A 203 -28.39 4.96 -2.22
C GLN A 203 -28.22 3.55 -1.63
N PRO A 204 -29.30 2.89 -1.19
CA PRO A 204 -29.24 1.52 -0.74
C PRO A 204 -28.64 0.59 -1.80
N ARG A 205 -27.71 -0.27 -1.41
CA ARG A 205 -27.12 -1.31 -2.25
C ARG A 205 -27.61 -2.68 -1.80
N THR A 206 -27.83 -3.57 -2.76
CA THR A 206 -28.21 -4.96 -2.51
C THR A 206 -27.23 -5.88 -3.22
N TYR A 207 -26.66 -6.82 -2.48
CA TYR A 207 -25.66 -7.78 -2.95
C TYR A 207 -26.18 -9.20 -2.73
N ALA A 208 -25.91 -10.09 -3.68
CA ALA A 208 -26.05 -11.52 -3.48
C ALA A 208 -24.75 -12.05 -2.85
N LEU A 209 -24.87 -12.72 -1.69
CA LEU A 209 -23.78 -13.41 -1.03
C LEU A 209 -23.95 -14.91 -1.27
N MET A 210 -23.08 -15.46 -2.11
CA MET A 210 -23.10 -16.87 -2.49
C MET A 210 -22.20 -17.64 -1.53
N ALA A 211 -22.76 -18.65 -0.86
CA ALA A 211 -22.04 -19.48 0.10
C ALA A 211 -21.83 -20.89 -0.44
N MET A 212 -20.60 -21.38 -0.27
CA MET A 212 -20.15 -22.70 -0.68
C MET A 212 -19.35 -23.33 0.46
N THR A 213 -19.54 -24.62 0.70
CA THR A 213 -18.65 -25.41 1.56
C THR A 213 -17.41 -25.85 0.79
N THR A 214 -16.37 -26.24 1.52
CA THR A 214 -15.14 -26.80 0.93
C THR A 214 -15.39 -28.11 0.13
N SER A 215 -16.48 -28.83 0.41
CA SER A 215 -16.87 -30.04 -0.33
C SER A 215 -17.60 -29.74 -1.64
N GLU A 216 -18.16 -28.53 -1.76
CA GLU A 216 -18.85 -28.04 -2.96
C GLU A 216 -17.92 -27.23 -3.86
N GLU A 217 -16.77 -26.78 -3.36
CA GLU A 217 -15.70 -26.16 -4.13
C GLU A 217 -15.12 -27.18 -5.13
N ARG A 218 -15.17 -26.83 -6.43
CA ARG A 218 -14.63 -27.65 -7.53
C ARG A 218 -13.91 -26.76 -8.53
N SER A 219 -13.00 -27.33 -9.31
CA SER A 219 -12.19 -26.58 -10.29
C SER A 219 -12.99 -25.88 -11.39
N SER A 220 -14.26 -26.27 -11.60
CA SER A 220 -15.21 -25.58 -12.49
C SER A 220 -16.02 -24.50 -11.77
N GLY A 221 -15.52 -24.02 -10.63
CA GLY A 221 -16.13 -23.02 -9.73
C GLY A 221 -17.20 -23.52 -8.77
N GLY A 222 -17.32 -24.84 -8.62
CA GLY A 222 -18.09 -25.47 -7.55
C GLY A 222 -19.61 -25.38 -7.69
N LEU A 223 -20.31 -25.77 -6.62
CA LEU A 223 -21.77 -25.69 -6.52
C LEU A 223 -22.12 -24.72 -5.40
N ILE A 224 -22.81 -23.63 -5.72
CA ILE A 224 -23.32 -22.71 -4.69
C ILE A 224 -24.43 -23.44 -3.95
N GLY A 225 -24.23 -23.73 -2.66
CA GLY A 225 -25.24 -24.43 -1.86
C GLY A 225 -26.33 -23.50 -1.34
N SER A 226 -26.02 -22.21 -1.20
CA SER A 226 -27.02 -21.21 -0.78
C SER A 226 -26.67 -19.79 -1.20
N VAL A 227 -27.71 -18.97 -1.35
CA VAL A 227 -27.61 -17.54 -1.67
C VAL A 227 -28.29 -16.75 -0.55
N GLY A 228 -27.57 -15.79 0.00
CA GLY A 228 -28.08 -14.78 0.95
C GLY A 228 -28.17 -13.41 0.29
N VAL A 229 -29.01 -12.54 0.84
CA VAL A 229 -29.12 -11.13 0.40
C VAL A 229 -28.48 -10.24 1.45
N VAL A 230 -27.52 -9.42 1.04
CA VAL A 230 -26.91 -8.39 1.88
C VAL A 230 -27.38 -7.03 1.39
N THR A 231 -27.98 -6.24 2.26
CA THR A 231 -28.37 -4.86 1.97
C THR A 231 -27.50 -3.92 2.78
N THR A 232 -26.98 -2.88 2.15
CA THR A 232 -26.29 -1.77 2.80
C THR A 232 -27.04 -0.48 2.53
N ASP A 233 -27.28 0.30 3.58
CA ASP A 233 -27.99 1.58 3.47
C ASP A 233 -27.40 2.56 4.49
N ASN A 234 -26.73 3.60 4.01
CA ASN A 234 -26.06 4.61 4.82
C ASN A 234 -25.25 4.02 5.99
N GLY A 235 -24.41 3.03 5.68
CA GLY A 235 -23.53 2.37 6.65
C GLY A 235 -24.20 1.32 7.53
N LYS A 236 -25.51 1.09 7.41
CA LYS A 236 -26.20 -0.03 8.06
C LYS A 236 -26.10 -1.26 7.17
N ILE A 237 -25.58 -2.35 7.70
CA ILE A 237 -25.46 -3.63 6.99
C ILE A 237 -26.54 -4.58 7.53
N SER A 238 -27.35 -5.15 6.63
CA SER A 238 -28.36 -6.16 6.95
C SER A 238 -28.12 -7.40 6.12
N ILE A 239 -28.03 -8.56 6.77
CA ILE A 239 -27.88 -9.86 6.11
C ILE A 239 -29.20 -10.59 6.28
N GLY A 240 -29.87 -10.86 5.17
CA GLY A 240 -31.09 -11.67 5.12
C GLY A 240 -30.79 -13.16 5.25
N ASP A 241 -31.84 -13.96 5.27
CA ASP A 241 -31.70 -15.41 5.31
C ASP A 241 -30.99 -15.95 4.06
N PHE A 242 -30.17 -16.97 4.26
CA PHE A 242 -29.66 -17.79 3.17
C PHE A 242 -30.74 -18.79 2.73
N ARG A 243 -30.97 -18.88 1.43
CA ARG A 243 -31.90 -19.81 0.79
C ARG A 243 -31.14 -20.83 -0.04
N SER A 244 -31.69 -22.04 -0.19
CA SER A 244 -31.04 -23.08 -1.00
C SER A 244 -30.99 -22.63 -2.46
N ASP A 245 -29.89 -22.93 -3.12
CA ASP A 245 -29.72 -22.84 -4.57
C ASP A 245 -30.91 -23.43 -5.37
N GLY A 246 -31.48 -24.54 -4.88
CA GLY A 246 -32.66 -25.17 -5.47
C GLY A 246 -33.88 -24.26 -5.58
N GLU A 247 -34.02 -23.29 -4.67
CA GLU A 247 -35.11 -22.29 -4.70
C GLU A 247 -34.96 -21.31 -5.86
N TYR A 248 -33.76 -21.19 -6.44
CA TYR A 248 -33.48 -20.25 -7.52
C TYR A 248 -33.61 -20.87 -8.93
N ILE A 249 -33.69 -22.19 -9.05
CA ILE A 249 -33.86 -22.91 -10.34
C ILE A 249 -35.04 -22.37 -11.16
N PRO A 250 -36.22 -22.06 -10.57
CA PRO A 250 -37.37 -21.54 -11.33
C PRO A 250 -37.14 -20.17 -11.97
N TYR A 251 -36.14 -19.40 -11.52
CA TYR A 251 -35.81 -18.08 -12.09
C TYR A 251 -35.01 -18.18 -13.39
N GLY A 252 -34.63 -19.39 -13.79
CA GLY A 252 -34.03 -19.68 -15.09
C GLY A 252 -32.51 -19.86 -15.03
N ALA A 253 -31.94 -20.05 -16.21
CA ALA A 253 -30.51 -20.12 -16.46
C ALA A 253 -30.07 -18.82 -17.14
N GLY A 254 -28.76 -18.54 -17.14
CA GLY A 254 -28.23 -17.48 -17.99
C GLY A 254 -28.37 -17.82 -19.48
N ASP A 255 -27.94 -16.89 -20.34
CA ASP A 255 -27.96 -17.05 -21.80
C ASP A 255 -26.57 -17.45 -22.31
N PRO A 256 -26.24 -18.76 -22.40
CA PRO A 256 -24.97 -19.19 -22.95
C PRO A 256 -24.93 -18.99 -24.48
N THR A 257 -23.75 -18.69 -24.98
CA THR A 257 -23.43 -18.68 -26.41
C THR A 257 -23.59 -20.07 -27.04
N GLU A 258 -23.67 -20.13 -28.37
CA GLU A 258 -23.72 -21.41 -29.10
C GLU A 258 -22.52 -22.30 -28.81
N ASP A 259 -21.33 -21.69 -28.66
CA ASP A 259 -20.10 -22.40 -28.34
C ASP A 259 -20.11 -22.93 -26.91
N GLU A 260 -20.61 -22.17 -25.93
CA GLU A 260 -20.78 -22.64 -24.55
C GLU A 260 -21.81 -23.79 -24.47
N GLN A 261 -22.95 -23.68 -25.15
CA GLN A 261 -23.93 -24.78 -25.24
C GLN A 261 -23.30 -26.03 -25.85
N ARG A 262 -22.55 -25.89 -26.94
CA ARG A 262 -21.90 -27.02 -27.62
C ARG A 262 -20.86 -27.68 -26.73
N ILE A 263 -19.97 -26.89 -26.12
CA ILE A 263 -18.83 -27.38 -25.32
C ILE A 263 -19.29 -27.94 -23.97
N PHE A 264 -20.13 -27.20 -23.22
CA PHE A 264 -20.41 -27.52 -21.82
C PHE A 264 -21.68 -28.33 -21.60
N ARG A 265 -22.56 -28.40 -22.59
CA ARG A 265 -23.83 -29.14 -22.49
C ARG A 265 -23.99 -30.28 -23.51
N GLN A 266 -23.64 -30.06 -24.77
CA GLN A 266 -23.89 -31.08 -25.82
C GLN A 266 -22.75 -32.10 -25.93
N TRP A 267 -21.49 -31.65 -25.89
CA TRP A 267 -20.32 -32.51 -26.13
C TRP A 267 -19.52 -32.81 -24.85
N GLY A 268 -19.54 -31.90 -23.88
CA GLY A 268 -18.77 -32.00 -22.65
C GLY A 268 -19.35 -33.00 -21.65
N PRO A 269 -18.53 -33.60 -20.77
CA PRO A 269 -18.97 -34.65 -19.85
C PRO A 269 -19.83 -34.12 -18.68
N LEU A 270 -19.91 -32.80 -18.49
CA LEU A 270 -20.51 -32.17 -17.31
C LEU A 270 -21.99 -31.82 -17.45
N ASN A 271 -22.54 -31.76 -18.67
CA ASN A 271 -23.96 -31.44 -18.95
C ASN A 271 -24.48 -30.23 -18.15
N MET A 272 -23.78 -29.10 -18.22
CA MET A 272 -24.09 -27.91 -17.41
C MET A 272 -25.50 -27.37 -17.71
N SER A 273 -26.21 -26.99 -16.65
CA SER A 273 -27.53 -26.38 -16.69
C SER A 273 -27.50 -24.87 -16.85
N PHE A 274 -26.36 -24.22 -16.57
CA PHE A 274 -26.17 -22.75 -16.62
C PHE A 274 -27.10 -21.96 -15.68
N ASP A 275 -27.68 -22.64 -14.69
CA ASP A 275 -28.43 -21.99 -13.61
C ASP A 275 -27.50 -21.60 -12.46
N VAL A 276 -28.07 -21.17 -11.33
CA VAL A 276 -27.34 -20.75 -10.12
C VAL A 276 -26.29 -21.76 -9.64
N ARG A 277 -26.38 -23.04 -10.04
CA ARG A 277 -25.44 -24.10 -9.67
C ARG A 277 -24.18 -24.14 -10.53
N ASP A 278 -24.19 -23.45 -11.68
CA ASP A 278 -23.12 -23.43 -12.69
C ASP A 278 -22.60 -22.01 -12.98
N LEU A 279 -22.69 -21.07 -12.02
CA LEU A 279 -22.35 -19.66 -12.27
C LEU A 279 -20.92 -19.42 -12.75
N ALA A 280 -19.98 -20.31 -12.43
CA ALA A 280 -18.58 -20.17 -12.83
C ALA A 280 -18.28 -20.54 -14.28
N VAL A 281 -19.30 -20.88 -15.06
CA VAL A 281 -19.21 -21.11 -16.51
C VAL A 281 -19.39 -19.81 -17.30
N TYR A 282 -19.84 -18.73 -16.63
CA TYR A 282 -19.89 -17.39 -17.22
C TYR A 282 -18.56 -16.66 -17.03
N PRO A 283 -17.93 -16.14 -18.11
CA PRO A 283 -16.69 -15.38 -18.04
C PRO A 283 -16.84 -14.02 -17.34
#